data_AF-A0A368GE83-F1
#
_entry.id   AF-A0A368GE83-F1
#
_cell.length_a   1.000
_cell.length_b   1.000
_cell.length_c   1.000
_cell.angle_alpha   90.00
_cell.angle_beta   90.00
_cell.angle_gamma   90.00
#
_symmetry.space_group_name_H-M   'P 1'
#
loop_
_entity.id
_entity.type
_entity.pdbx_description
1 polymer ?
#
loop_
_entity_poly.entity_id
_entity_poly.type
_entity_poly.pdbx_seq_one_letter_code
_entity_poly.pdbx_strand_id
1 'polypeptide(L)' 'MNMFGGYGSDFWAEYHKVLPARPGRKQRVLLYELFHHLNHWNHFGSSYKGSSMSIISQITSA' A
#
# COMPACT_ATOMS: atom_id res chain seq x y z
N MET A 1 3.54 -2.06 -2.43
CA MET A 1 4.22 -1.66 -1.19
C MET A 1 5.20 -0.56 -1.52
N ASN A 2 4.69 0.66 -1.44
CA ASN A 2 5.39 1.92 -1.64
C ASN A 2 5.63 2.62 -0.29
N MET A 3 5.11 2.06 0.80
CA MET A 3 5.34 2.53 2.16
C MET A 3 6.82 2.44 2.53
N PHE A 4 7.36 3.46 3.20
CA PHE A 4 8.74 3.52 3.71
C PHE A 4 9.84 3.33 2.66
N GLY A 5 9.69 3.99 1.51
CA GLY A 5 10.68 3.94 0.43
C GLY A 5 10.45 2.79 -0.56
N GLY A 6 9.65 1.79 -0.19
CA GLY A 6 9.22 0.71 -1.08
C GLY A 6 10.39 -0.05 -1.73
N TYR A 7 10.04 -0.84 -2.75
CA TYR A 7 11.04 -1.50 -3.61
C TYR A 7 11.07 -0.82 -4.98
N GLY A 8 12.27 -0.67 -5.54
CA GLY A 8 12.48 -0.13 -6.89
C GLY A 8 11.89 -1.00 -8.00
N SER A 9 11.88 -0.46 -9.23
CA SER A 9 11.36 -1.15 -10.42
C SER A 9 12.00 -2.50 -10.66
N ASP A 10 13.32 -2.60 -10.44
CA ASP A 10 14.11 -3.78 -10.79
C ASP A 10 13.70 -4.99 -9.95
N PHE A 11 13.42 -4.77 -8.67
CA PHE A 11 12.87 -5.81 -7.79
C PHE A 11 11.54 -6.35 -8.33
N TRP A 12 10.61 -5.46 -8.67
CA TRP A 12 9.29 -5.88 -9.16
C TRP A 12 9.37 -6.53 -10.54
N ALA A 13 10.32 -6.12 -11.38
CA ALA A 13 10.57 -6.74 -12.67
C ALA A 13 11.02 -8.20 -12.51
N GLU A 14 12.01 -8.47 -11.66
CA GLU A 14 12.47 -9.85 -11.40
C GLU A 14 11.42 -10.67 -10.66
N TYR A 15 10.74 -10.08 -9.66
CA TYR A 15 9.67 -10.76 -8.93
C TYR A 15 8.55 -11.24 -9.86
N HIS A 16 8.14 -10.41 -10.82
CA HIS A 16 7.06 -10.74 -11.74
C HIS A 16 7.43 -11.69 -12.87
N LYS A 17 8.72 -11.98 -13.09
CA LYS A 17 9.15 -13.10 -13.94
C LYS A 17 8.82 -14.45 -13.29
N VAL A 18 8.93 -14.54 -11.96
CA VAL A 18 8.64 -15.77 -11.20
C VAL A 18 7.15 -15.85 -10.83
N LEU A 19 6.57 -14.74 -10.36
CA LEU A 19 5.15 -14.67 -9.99
C LEU A 19 4.44 -13.52 -10.71
N PRO A 20 3.72 -13.82 -11.82
CA PRO A 20 3.02 -12.80 -12.59
C PRO A 20 2.03 -11.98 -11.77
N ALA A 21 1.94 -10.68 -12.08
CA ALA A 21 0.96 -9.80 -11.45
C ALA A 21 -0.46 -10.23 -11.81
N ARG A 22 -1.31 -10.43 -10.80
CA ARG A 22 -2.72 -10.78 -10.99
C ARG A 22 -3.59 -9.54 -11.19
N PRO A 23 -4.73 -9.64 -11.91
CA PRO A 23 -5.71 -8.56 -12.02
C PRO A 23 -6.08 -8.00 -10.65
N GLY A 24 -6.29 -6.69 -10.57
CA GLY A 24 -6.63 -6.01 -9.32
C GLY A 24 -5.46 -5.83 -8.34
N ARG A 25 -4.20 -6.10 -8.74
CA ARG A 25 -3.03 -5.94 -7.85
C ARG A 25 -2.95 -4.52 -7.27
N LYS A 26 -3.16 -3.48 -8.08
CA LYS A 26 -3.07 -2.09 -7.62
C LYS A 26 -4.05 -1.80 -6.49
N GLN A 27 -5.30 -2.23 -6.62
CA GLN A 27 -6.35 -2.08 -5.61
C GLN A 27 -6.02 -2.86 -4.33
N ARG A 28 -5.56 -4.11 -4.46
CA ARG A 28 -5.15 -4.91 -3.30
C ARG A 28 -3.95 -4.31 -2.57
N VAL A 29 -2.98 -3.75 -3.29
CA VAL A 29 -1.82 -3.06 -2.68
C VAL A 29 -2.28 -1.89 -1.82
N LEU A 30 -3.24 -1.08 -2.28
CA LEU A 30 -3.81 0.00 -1.45
C LEU A 30 -4.43 -0.55 -0.16
N LEU A 31 -5.21 -1.63 -0.25
CA LEU A 31 -5.81 -2.27 0.92
C LEU A 31 -4.76 -2.81 1.90
N TYR A 32 -3.70 -3.44 1.40
CA TYR A 32 -2.61 -3.93 2.23
C TYR A 32 -1.82 -2.79 2.88
N GLU A 33 -1.63 -1.67 2.17
CA GLU A 33 -0.97 -0.48 2.72
C GLU A 33 -1.83 0.17 3.80
N LEU A 34 -3.16 0.25 3.60
CA LEU A 34 -4.08 0.81 4.60
C LEU A 34 -3.91 0.14 5.96
N PHE A 35 -3.80 -1.19 6.01
CA PHE A 35 -3.56 -1.92 7.25
C PHE A 35 -2.32 -1.38 7.99
N HIS A 36 -1.21 -1.19 7.30
CA HIS A 36 0.01 -0.67 7.91
C HIS A 36 -0.11 0.79 8.33
N HIS A 37 -0.82 1.62 7.56
CA HIS A 37 -1.08 3.01 7.90
C HIS A 37 -1.93 3.15 9.17
N LEU A 38 -3.00 2.34 9.30
CA LEU A 38 -3.81 2.28 10.50
C LEU A 38 -2.99 1.77 11.70
N ASN A 39 -2.16 0.74 11.50
CA ASN A 39 -1.26 0.26 12.53
C ASN A 39 -0.28 1.35 13.00
N HIS A 40 0.27 2.13 12.07
CA HIS A 40 1.15 3.23 12.41
C HIS A 40 0.43 4.38 13.11
N TRP A 41 -0.80 4.67 12.72
CA TRP A 41 -1.62 5.63 13.46
C TRP A 41 -1.84 5.14 14.90
N ASN A 42 -2.18 3.87 15.10
CA ASN A 42 -2.38 3.31 16.43
C ASN A 42 -1.11 3.36 17.30
N HIS A 43 0.05 3.00 16.75
CA HIS A 43 1.30 2.89 17.53
C HIS A 43 2.11 4.19 17.65
N PHE A 44 2.06 5.07 16.65
CA PHE A 44 2.96 6.23 16.55
C PHE A 44 2.22 7.57 16.49
N GLY A 45 0.89 7.55 16.58
CA GLY A 45 0.08 8.74 16.76
C GLY A 45 -0.44 9.37 15.47
N SER A 46 -0.99 10.57 15.61
CA SER A 46 -1.88 11.20 14.62
C SER A 46 -1.20 11.64 13.32
N SER A 47 0.13 11.62 13.23
CA SER A 47 0.85 11.94 11.98
C SER A 47 0.46 11.00 10.83
N TYR A 48 0.01 9.78 11.13
CA TYR A 48 -0.46 8.80 10.15
C TYR A 48 -1.96 8.85 9.85
N LYS A 49 -2.73 9.69 10.56
CA LYS A 49 -4.18 9.84 10.34
C LYS A 49 -4.48 10.30 8.91
N GLY A 50 -3.77 11.34 8.43
CA GLY A 50 -4.01 11.92 7.10
C GLY A 50 -3.78 10.91 5.97
N SER A 51 -2.68 10.16 6.03
CA SER A 51 -2.36 9.13 5.04
C SER A 51 -3.33 7.94 5.09
N SER A 52 -3.73 7.52 6.30
CA SER A 52 -4.77 6.49 6.47
C SER A 52 -6.09 6.91 5.81
N MET A 53 -6.57 8.12 6.09
CA MET A 53 -7.83 8.64 5.52
C MET A 53 -7.76 8.82 4.00
N SER A 54 -6.61 9.22 3.47
CA SER A 54 -6.40 9.33 2.02
C SER A 54 -6.53 7.97 1.33
N ILE A 55 -5.93 6.91 1.90
CA ILE A 55 -6.03 5.56 1.33
C ILE A 55 -7.47 5.03 1.43
N ILE A 56 -8.16 5.27 2.56
CA ILE A 56 -9.58 4.90 2.72
C ILE A 56 -10.40 5.53 1.58
N SER A 57 -10.25 6.84 1.37
CA SER A 57 -10.94 7.56 0.29
C SER A 57 -10.67 6.93 -1.08
N GLN A 58 -9.41 6.65 -1.41
CA GLN A 58 -9.05 6.01 -2.68
C GLN A 58 -9.68 4.62 -2.88
N ILE A 59 -9.91 3.87 -1.81
CA ILE A 59 -10.53 2.54 -1.88
C ILE A 59 -12.06 2.65 -2.01
N THR A 60 -12.68 3.61 -1.33
CA THR A 60 -14.14 3.71 -1.22
C THR A 60 -14.80 4.61 -2.26
N SER A 61 -14.07 5.52 -2.91
CA SER A 61 -14.60 6.45 -3.93
C SER A 61 -14.81 5.81 -5.31
N ALA A 62 -15.20 4.53 -5.34
CA ALA A 62 -15.56 3.81 -6.56
C ALA A 62 -17.05 3.99 -6.90
#